data_AF-A0A5K8AF63-F1
#
_entry.id   AF-A0A5K8AF63-F1
#
_cell.length_a   1.000
_cell.length_b   1.000
_cell.length_c   1.000
_cell.angle_alpha   90.00
_cell.angle_beta   90.00
_cell.angle_gamma   90.00
#
_symmetry.space_group_name_H-M   'P 1'
#
loop_
_entity.id
_entity.type
_entity.pdbx_description
1 polymer ?
#
loop_
_entity_poly.entity_id
_entity_poly.type
_entity_poly.pdbx_seq_one_letter_code
_entity_poly.pdbx_strand_id
1 'polypeptide(L)' 'MLKVKRRNGSDFVVIGEDDWQAIEETLYLNRIPGLVQSIHDAADEPLEKGTPLSEIDW' A
#
# COMPACT_ATOMS: atom_id res chain seq x y z
N MET A 1 6.86 15.63 0.23
CA MET A 1 5.60 16.35 0.50
C MET A 1 5.87 17.82 0.85
N LEU A 2 5.26 18.77 0.14
CA LEU A 2 5.29 20.20 0.40
C LEU A 2 3.88 20.70 0.70
N LYS A 3 3.68 21.40 1.82
CA LYS A 3 2.41 22.05 2.15
C LYS A 3 2.41 23.48 1.60
N VAL A 4 1.41 23.83 0.80
CA VAL A 4 1.28 25.16 0.22
C VAL A 4 0.08 25.88 0.84
N LYS A 5 0.38 26.99 1.52
CA LYS A 5 -0.62 27.88 2.11
C LYS A 5 -1.00 28.96 1.11
N ARG A 6 -2.28 29.08 0.78
CA ARG A 6 -2.76 30.12 -0.16
C ARG A 6 -3.22 31.35 0.61
N ARG A 7 -3.04 32.53 0.02
CA ARG A 7 -3.55 33.79 0.58
C ARG A 7 -5.08 33.82 0.60
N ASN A 8 -5.71 33.28 -0.44
CA ASN A 8 -7.17 33.14 -0.60
C ASN A 8 -7.48 31.74 -1.18
N GLY A 9 -8.61 31.14 -0.77
CA GLY A 9 -9.02 29.79 -1.18
C GLY A 9 -8.42 28.67 -0.33
N SER A 10 -8.59 27.42 -0.76
CA SER A 10 -8.12 26.24 -0.01
C SER A 10 -6.62 26.00 -0.19
N ASP A 11 -5.99 25.58 0.90
CA ASP A 11 -4.62 25.08 0.89
C ASP A 11 -4.50 23.76 0.14
N PHE A 12 -3.29 23.44 -0.33
CA PHE A 12 -3.02 22.19 -1.03
C PHE A 12 -1.66 21.61 -0.66
N VAL A 13 -1.44 20.37 -1.06
CA VAL A 13 -0.21 19.63 -0.82
C VAL A 13 0.35 19.19 -2.16
N VAL A 14 1.67 19.34 -2.35
CA VAL A 14 2.41 18.77 -3.47
C VAL A 14 3.16 17.54 -2.98
N ILE A 15 3.01 16.43 -3.69
CA ILE A 15 3.66 15.15 -3.40
C ILE A 15 4.27 14.61 -4.69
N GLY A 16 5.22 13.68 -4.56
CA GLY A 16 5.71 12.93 -5.71
C GLY A 16 4.58 12.09 -6.31
N GLU A 17 4.70 11.74 -7.58
CA GLU A 17 3.71 10.91 -8.25
C GLU A 17 3.78 9.45 -7.75
N ASP A 18 4.98 8.89 -7.62
CA ASP A 18 5.20 7.59 -6.95
C ASP A 18 4.61 7.55 -5.53
N ASP A 19 4.82 8.63 -4.74
CA ASP A 19 4.25 8.74 -3.39
C ASP A 19 2.71 8.73 -3.43
N TRP A 20 2.11 9.42 -4.42
CA TRP A 20 0.66 9.44 -4.59
C TRP A 20 0.12 8.06 -4.96
N GLN A 21 0.77 7.36 -5.89
CA GLN A 21 0.38 6.03 -6.31
C GLN A 21 0.45 5.04 -5.14
N ALA A 22 1.52 5.07 -4.34
CA ALA A 22 1.65 4.21 -3.16
C ALA A 22 0.56 4.48 -2.10
N ILE A 23 0.19 5.75 -1.90
CA ILE A 23 -0.92 6.14 -1.01
C ILE A 23 -2.25 5.61 -1.55
N GLU A 24 -2.51 5.76 -2.85
CA GLU A 24 -3.74 5.29 -3.49
C GLU A 24 -3.88 3.77 -3.39
N GLU A 25 -2.82 3.03 -3.70
CA GLU A 25 -2.78 1.57 -3.58
C GLU A 25 -3.05 1.14 -2.13
N THR A 26 -2.38 1.77 -1.16
CA THR A 26 -2.59 1.46 0.26
C THR A 26 -4.04 1.72 0.67
N LEU A 27 -4.63 2.86 0.26
CA LEU A 27 -6.03 3.17 0.53
C LEU A 27 -6.97 2.17 -0.14
N TYR A 28 -6.65 1.70 -1.35
CA TYR A 28 -7.42 0.67 -2.04
C TYR A 28 -7.42 -0.65 -1.26
N LEU A 29 -6.26 -1.13 -0.81
CA LEU A 29 -6.16 -2.36 -0.02
C LEU A 29 -6.95 -2.25 1.30
N ASN A 30 -6.88 -1.10 1.97
CA ASN A 30 -7.62 -0.83 3.21
C ASN A 30 -9.15 -0.85 3.04
N ARG A 31 -9.67 -0.64 1.82
CA ARG A 31 -11.11 -0.67 1.55
C ARG A 31 -11.69 -2.08 1.49
N ILE A 32 -10.85 -3.11 1.37
CA ILE A 32 -11.30 -4.49 1.30
C ILE A 32 -11.28 -5.06 2.72
N PRO A 33 -12.44 -5.39 3.32
CA PRO A 33 -12.50 -5.87 4.69
C PRO A 33 -11.63 -7.12 4.90
N GLY A 34 -10.74 -7.07 5.90
CA GLY A 34 -9.86 -8.19 6.25
C GLY A 34 -8.60 -8.34 5.38
N LEU A 35 -8.49 -7.65 4.24
CA LEU A 35 -7.35 -7.83 3.33
C LEU A 35 -6.02 -7.39 3.96
N VAL A 36 -5.98 -6.22 4.62
CA VAL A 36 -4.76 -5.74 5.29
C VAL A 36 -4.31 -6.72 6.37
N GLN A 37 -5.24 -7.29 7.15
CA GLN A 37 -4.91 -8.30 8.14
C GLN A 37 -4.36 -9.56 7.47
N SER A 38 -4.97 -10.04 6.38
CA SER A 38 -4.45 -11.22 5.66
C SER A 38 -3.05 -11.00 5.08
N ILE A 39 -2.70 -9.77 4.68
CA ILE A 39 -1.35 -9.44 4.20
C ILE A 39 -0.35 -9.54 5.36
N HIS A 40 -0.70 -9.01 6.53
CA HIS A 40 0.15 -9.12 7.71
C HIS A 40 0.29 -10.58 8.19
N ASP A 41 -0.81 -11.31 8.25
CA ASP A 41 -0.80 -12.73 8.63
C ASP A 41 0.10 -13.53 7.68
N ALA A 42 -0.03 -13.31 6.36
CA ALA A 42 0.81 -13.95 5.36
C ALA A 42 2.30 -13.54 5.45
N ALA A 43 2.59 -12.30 5.82
CA ALA A 43 3.97 -11.84 6.02
C ALA A 43 4.63 -12.47 7.26
N ASP A 44 3.84 -12.85 8.26
CA ASP A 44 4.29 -13.55 9.47
C ASP A 44 4.39 -15.08 9.28
N GLU A 45 3.93 -15.62 8.15
CA GLU A 45 4.01 -17.05 7.87
C GLU A 45 5.47 -17.52 7.69
N PRO A 46 5.89 -18.63 8.33
CA PRO A 46 7.23 -19.18 8.15
C PRO A 46 7.49 -19.62 6.70
N LEU A 47 8.66 -19.26 6.17
CA LEU A 47 9.05 -19.59 4.79
C LEU A 47 9.09 -21.10 4.53
N GLU A 48 9.35 -21.92 5.55
CA GLU A 48 9.36 -23.38 5.45
C GLU A 48 7.98 -23.96 5.08
N LYS A 49 6.89 -23.20 5.25
CA LYS A 49 5.54 -23.57 4.81
C LYS A 49 5.22 -23.13 3.38
N GLY A 50 6.09 -22.33 2.76
CA GLY A 50 5.91 -21.88 1.38
C GLY A 50 6.15 -23.00 0.36
N THR A 51 5.57 -22.85 -0.83
CA THR A 51 5.81 -23.77 -1.95
C THR A 51 7.17 -23.43 -2.60
N PRO A 52 8.09 -24.40 -2.75
CA PRO A 52 9.35 -24.18 -3.47
C PRO A 52 9.08 -23.74 -4.91
N LEU A 53 9.89 -22.82 -5.44
CA LEU A 53 9.73 -22.30 -6.81
C LEU A 53 9.73 -23.43 -7.87
N SER A 54 10.48 -24.50 -7.62
CA SER A 54 10.52 -25.69 -8.50
C SER A 54 9.22 -26.48 -8.54
N GLU A 55 8.31 -26.27 -7.60
CA GLU A 55 7.04 -26.98 -7.43
C GLU A 55 5.82 -26.09 -7.74
N ILE A 56 6.04 -24.83 -8.12
CA ILE A 56 4.97 -23.93 -8.55
C ILE A 56 4.64 -24.22 -10.02
N ASP A 57 3.40 -24.61 -10.28
CA ASP A 57 2.82 -24.70 -11.62
C ASP A 57 2.09 -23.37 -11.91
N TRP A 58 2.45 -22.72 -13.02
CA TRP A 58 1.98 -21.38 -13.40
C TRP A 58 1.10 -21.41 -14.65
#